data_AF-W4QZA4-F1
#
_entry.id   AF-W4QZA4-F1
#
_cell.length_a   1.000
_cell.length_b   1.000
_cell.length_c   1.000
_cell.angle_alpha   90.00
_cell.angle_beta   90.00
_cell.angle_gamma   90.00
#
_symmetry.space_group_name_H-M   'P 1'
#
loop_
_entity.id
_entity.type
_entity.pdbx_description
1 polymer ?
#
loop_
_entity_poly.entity_id
_entity_poly.type
_entity_poly.pdbx_seq_one_letter_code
_entity_poly.pdbx_strand_id
1 'polypeptide(L)' 'MFHNIGVPGLILILIIALVIFGPSKLPEIGRAFGRTLTEFKSATKDLVSGETEEDTKSKDVRN' A
#
# COMPACT_ATOMS: atom_id res chain seq x y z
N MET A 1 32.07 0.83 10.69
CA MET A 1 32.49 -0.36 9.91
C MET A 1 31.34 -0.98 9.10
N PHE A 2 30.08 -0.95 9.55
CA PHE A 2 28.92 -1.52 8.83
C PHE A 2 28.23 -0.60 7.80
N HIS A 3 28.59 0.68 7.72
CA HIS A 3 27.90 1.65 6.84
C HIS A 3 28.17 1.42 5.33
N ASN A 4 29.20 0.64 4.98
CA ASN A 4 29.50 0.26 3.58
C ASN A 4 28.73 -0.98 3.10
N ILE A 5 27.90 -1.59 3.96
CA ILE A 5 27.18 -2.82 3.61
C ILE A 5 26.01 -2.56 2.64
N GLY A 6 25.50 -1.33 2.58
CA GLY A 6 24.65 -0.81 1.49
C GLY A 6 23.57 -1.77 0.96
N VAL A 7 23.30 -1.65 -0.34
CA VAL A 7 22.39 -2.54 -1.07
C VAL A 7 22.85 -4.02 -1.05
N PRO A 8 24.16 -4.36 -1.14
CA PRO A 8 24.61 -5.75 -1.11
C PRO A 8 24.23 -6.53 0.16
N GLY A 9 24.30 -5.91 1.33
CA GLY A 9 23.89 -6.56 2.58
C GLY A 9 22.39 -6.76 2.71
N LEU A 10 21.60 -5.81 2.20
CA LEU A 10 20.15 -5.97 2.13
C LEU A 10 19.80 -7.20 1.28
N ILE A 11 20.48 -7.39 0.14
CA ILE A 11 20.29 -8.56 -0.73
C ILE A 11 20.64 -9.86 0.01
N LEU A 12 21.73 -9.89 0.77
CA LEU A 12 22.10 -11.08 1.55
C LEU A 12 21.02 -11.44 2.59
N ILE A 13 20.50 -10.45 3.31
CA ILE A 13 19.41 -10.63 4.27
C ILE A 13 18.15 -11.13 3.56
N LEU A 14 17.80 -10.54 2.40
CA LEU A 14 16.67 -10.99 1.59
C LEU A 14 16.83 -12.45 1.16
N ILE A 15 18.01 -12.87 0.71
CA ILE A 15 18.24 -14.26 0.33
C ILE A 15 17.98 -15.20 1.51
N ILE A 16 18.50 -14.89 2.71
CA ILE A 16 18.24 -15.71 3.90
C ILE A 16 16.75 -15.76 4.23
N ALA A 17 16.07 -14.61 4.20
CA ALA A 17 14.63 -14.53 4.41
C ALA A 17 13.86 -15.35 3.36
N LEU A 18 14.28 -15.31 2.10
CA LEU A 18 13.67 -16.09 1.01
C LEU A 18 13.92 -17.59 1.14
N VAL A 19 15.01 -18.03 1.75
CA VAL A 19 15.24 -19.46 2.04
C VAL A 19 14.27 -19.94 3.13
N ILE A 20 14.03 -19.12 4.16
CA ILE A 20 13.15 -19.47 5.27
C ILE A 20 11.67 -19.39 4.86
N PHE A 21 11.27 -18.28 4.24
CA PHE A 21 9.87 -17.99 3.91
C PHE A 21 9.49 -18.43 2.49
N GLY A 22 10.45 -18.52 1.56
CA GLY A 22 10.20 -18.80 0.15
C GLY A 22 9.98 -17.53 -0.70
N PRO A 23 10.44 -17.50 -1.97
CA PRO A 23 10.28 -16.35 -2.88
C PRO A 23 8.83 -16.02 -3.21
N SER A 24 7.92 -16.99 -3.12
CA SER A 24 6.50 -16.79 -3.41
C SER A 24 5.73 -16.10 -2.27
N LYS A 25 6.23 -16.16 -1.03
CA LYS A 25 5.51 -15.61 0.14
C LYS A 25 5.58 -14.08 0.22
N LEU A 26 6.71 -13.46 -0.13
CA LEU A 26 6.79 -12.00 -0.11
C LEU A 26 5.81 -11.33 -1.09
N PRO A 27 5.67 -11.77 -2.37
CA PRO A 27 4.65 -11.24 -3.28
C PRO A 27 3.21 -11.53 -2.82
N GLU A 28 2.96 -12.70 -2.23
CA GLU A 28 1.65 -13.09 -1.71
C GLU A 28 1.21 -12.16 -0.57
N ILE A 29 2.09 -11.91 0.41
CA ILE A 29 1.87 -10.98 1.51
C ILE A 29 1.72 -9.55 0.97
N GLY A 30 2.56 -9.13 0.03
CA GLY A 30 2.48 -7.80 -0.59
C GLY A 30 1.16 -7.57 -1.33
N ARG A 31 0.62 -8.58 -2.02
CA ARG A 31 -0.69 -8.51 -2.67
C ARG A 31 -1.82 -8.39 -1.64
N ALA A 32 -1.81 -9.20 -0.58
CA ALA A 32 -2.82 -9.14 0.47
C ALA A 32 -2.79 -7.77 1.18
N PHE A 33 -1.62 -7.33 1.62
CA PHE A 33 -1.41 -6.04 2.25
C PHE A 33 -1.78 -4.88 1.32
N GLY A 34 -1.44 -4.96 0.03
CA GLY A 34 -1.78 -3.94 -0.96
C GLY A 34 -3.28 -3.77 -1.16
N ARG A 35 -4.06 -4.85 -1.11
CA ARG A 35 -5.54 -4.77 -1.11
C ARG A 35 -6.05 -4.03 0.12
N THR A 36 -5.56 -4.40 1.30
CA THR A 36 -5.90 -3.72 2.55
C THR A 36 -5.54 -2.23 2.52
N LEU A 37 -4.36 -1.86 2.00
CA LEU A 37 -3.96 -0.45 1.88
C LEU A 37 -4.84 0.32 0.89
N THR A 38 -5.27 -0.34 -0.19
CA THR A 38 -6.15 0.28 -1.18
C THR A 38 -7.52 0.59 -0.57
N GLU A 39 -8.10 -0.38 0.13
CA GLU A 39 -9.38 -0.21 0.84
C GLU A 39 -9.27 0.81 1.97
N PHE A 40 -8.19 0.76 2.76
CA PHE A 40 -7.92 1.73 3.81
C PHE A 40 -7.77 3.15 3.25
N LYS A 41 -7.09 3.31 2.11
CA LYS A 41 -6.95 4.60 1.42
C LYS A 41 -8.31 5.13 0.96
N SER A 42 -9.14 4.28 0.36
CA SER A 42 -10.49 4.68 -0.09
C SER A 42 -11.36 5.10 1.09
N ALA A 43 -11.41 4.29 2.15
CA ALA A 43 -12.16 4.62 3.37
C ALA A 43 -11.66 5.91 4.01
N THR A 44 -10.33 6.09 4.12
CA THR A 44 -9.73 7.33 4.66
C THR A 44 -10.03 8.53 3.77
N LYS A 45 -10.03 8.36 2.44
CA LYS A 45 -10.41 9.41 1.49
C LYS A 45 -11.87 9.80 1.69
N ASP A 46 -12.78 8.86 1.86
CA ASP A 46 -14.20 9.17 2.07
C ASP A 46 -14.43 9.86 3.41
N LEU A 47 -13.67 9.51 4.44
CA LEU A 47 -13.70 10.17 5.76
C LEU A 47 -13.11 11.60 5.71
N VAL A 48 -12.01 11.81 4.98
CA VAL A 48 -11.36 13.12 4.82
C VAL A 48 -12.12 14.03 3.85
N SER A 49 -12.66 13.49 2.76
CA SER A 49 -13.48 14.21 1.78
C SER A 49 -14.91 14.44 2.26
N GLY A 50 -15.39 13.65 3.23
CA GLY A 50 -16.70 13.77 3.87
C GLY A 50 -16.91 15.08 4.67
N GLU A 51 -15.87 15.89 4.86
CA GLU A 51 -15.97 17.26 5.39
C GLU A 51 -16.00 18.33 4.28
N THR A 52 -15.97 17.99 2.99
CA THR A 52 -15.87 19.00 1.90
C THR A 52 -16.76 18.76 0.68
N GLU A 53 -17.51 17.65 0.58
CA GLU A 53 -18.33 17.35 -0.60
C GLU A 53 -19.84 17.32 -0.29
N GLU A 54 -20.37 18.39 0.33
CA GLU A 54 -21.77 18.81 0.16
C GLU A 54 -21.86 19.98 -0.85
N ASP A 55 -21.27 19.84 -2.04
CA ASP A 55 -21.56 20.76 -3.15
C ASP A 55 -21.20 20.08 -4.47
N THR A 56 -22.08 20.17 -5.47
CA THR A 56 -21.97 19.61 -6.85
C THR A 56 -22.66 18.26 -7.17
N LYS A 57 -23.90 18.05 -6.72
CA LYS A 57 -24.84 17.21 -7.50
C LYS A 57 -26.30 17.71 -7.49
N SER A 58 -26.52 19.00 -7.79
CA SER A 58 -27.86 19.59 -7.94
C SER A 58 -27.99 20.54 -9.15
N LYS A 59 -27.50 20.16 -10.33
CA LYS A 59 -27.71 20.94 -11.58
C LYS A 59 -28.18 20.15 -12.81
N ASP A 60 -28.73 18.94 -12.64
CA ASP A 60 -29.24 18.12 -13.76
C ASP A 60 -30.75 17.82 -13.70
N VAL A 61 -31.53 18.59 -12.91
CA VAL A 61 -32.99 18.42 -12.86
C VAL A 61 -33.68 19.78 -12.91
N ARG A 62 -33.58 20.46 -14.04
CA ARG A 62 -34.55 21.50 -14.43
C ARG A 62 -34.55 21.68 -15.94
N ASN A 63 -35.24 20.76 -16.61
CA ASN A 63 -35.75 20.94 -17.97
C ASN A 63 -37.25 21.23 -17.87
#